data_AF-A0A3B1ILW6-F1
#
_entry.id   AF-A0A3B1ILW6-F1
#
_cell.length_a   1.000
_cell.length_b   1.000
_cell.length_c   1.000
_cell.angle_alpha   90.00
_cell.angle_beta   90.00
_cell.angle_gamma   90.00
#
_symmetry.space_group_name_H-M   'P 1'
#
loop_
_entity.id
_entity.type
_entity.pdbx_description
1 polymer ?
#
loop_
_entity_poly.entity_id
_entity_poly.type
_entity_poly.pdbx_seq_one_letter_code
_entity_poly.pdbx_strand_id
1 'polypeptide(L)'
;MLVCVFVQIICFSWTIRYLYMEHLYVAIAANTPQLINTDRSVTIYISNSSSQCTLKHPRIYTYSGYCQEAPHPIIAKNTQKSCSFTKTTCSIYGSDGVLTYQILNDRNDCIGELAIMFSVPYNYKTYGNCFALGIFEPECPCDVNLYNKMYHESGTFTRGNGTGSSIKYSRNAVTLEGTMSPQSKSKMIVELCDVFCYSKPKDDCQPFFSLQYYH
;
A
#
# COMPACT_ATOMS: atom_id res chain seq x y z
N MET A 1 -38.94 36.34 -7.25
CA MET A 1 -39.71 35.35 -6.45
C MET A 1 -39.76 33.95 -7.07
N LEU A 2 -39.59 33.77 -8.40
CA LEU A 2 -39.61 32.44 -9.04
C LEU A 2 -38.35 31.57 -8.83
N VAL A 3 -37.18 32.16 -8.59
CA VAL A 3 -35.90 31.40 -8.53
C VAL A 3 -35.78 30.55 -7.25
N CYS A 4 -36.33 30.99 -6.11
CA CYS A 4 -36.33 30.19 -4.87
C CYS A 4 -37.17 28.92 -4.97
N VAL A 5 -38.32 28.98 -5.65
CA VAL A 5 -39.26 27.84 -5.74
C VAL A 5 -38.65 26.68 -6.53
N PHE A 6 -37.88 26.97 -7.58
CA PHE A 6 -37.20 25.94 -8.38
C PHE A 6 -36.08 25.22 -7.61
N VAL A 7 -35.28 25.94 -6.82
CA VAL A 7 -34.21 25.32 -6.01
C VAL A 7 -34.81 24.40 -4.93
N GLN A 8 -35.93 24.80 -4.33
CA GLN A 8 -36.60 24.01 -3.30
C GLN A 8 -37.25 22.73 -3.85
N ILE A 9 -37.81 22.77 -5.05
CA ILE A 9 -38.40 21.60 -5.73
C ILE A 9 -37.33 20.58 -6.15
N ILE A 10 -36.18 21.03 -6.65
CA ILE A 10 -35.07 20.13 -7.01
C ILE A 10 -34.48 19.47 -5.75
N CYS A 11 -34.35 20.23 -4.65
CA CYS A 11 -33.88 19.69 -3.36
C CYS A 11 -34.87 18.68 -2.77
N PHE A 12 -36.18 18.94 -2.86
CA PHE A 12 -37.22 17.98 -2.45
C PHE A 12 -37.21 16.71 -3.33
N SER A 13 -37.01 16.85 -4.64
CA SER A 13 -36.94 15.72 -5.57
C SER A 13 -35.73 14.81 -5.30
N TRP A 14 -34.56 15.41 -5.02
CA TRP A 14 -33.35 14.66 -4.62
C TRP A 14 -33.50 14.02 -3.25
N THR A 15 -34.09 14.71 -2.27
CA THR A 15 -34.30 14.18 -0.92
C THR A 15 -35.31 13.04 -0.92
N ILE A 16 -36.40 13.15 -1.69
CA ILE A 16 -37.38 12.06 -1.87
C ILE A 16 -36.73 10.87 -2.59
N ARG A 17 -35.90 11.09 -3.60
CA ARG A 17 -35.16 10.02 -4.29
C ARG A 17 -34.14 9.33 -3.36
N TYR A 18 -33.48 10.09 -2.47
CA TYR A 18 -32.57 9.56 -1.46
C TYR A 18 -33.31 8.73 -0.42
N LEU A 19 -34.40 9.25 0.14
CA LEU A 19 -35.24 8.54 1.11
C LEU A 19 -35.88 7.29 0.49
N TYR A 20 -36.32 7.33 -0.77
CA TYR A 20 -36.86 6.16 -1.46
C TYR A 20 -35.78 5.08 -1.68
N MET A 21 -34.53 5.48 -1.96
CA MET A 21 -33.41 4.55 -2.06
C MET A 21 -33.06 3.92 -0.70
N GLU A 22 -33.05 4.69 0.39
CA GLU A 22 -32.85 4.19 1.76
C GLU A 22 -33.97 3.24 2.20
N HIS A 23 -35.23 3.59 1.95
CA HIS A 23 -36.38 2.74 2.27
C HIS A 23 -36.42 1.47 1.43
N LEU A 24 -36.07 1.54 0.14
CA LEU A 24 -35.95 0.36 -0.73
C LEU A 24 -34.80 -0.54 -0.24
N TYR A 25 -33.69 0.04 0.22
CA TYR A 25 -32.55 -0.71 0.76
C TYR A 25 -32.91 -1.48 2.05
N VAL A 26 -33.58 -0.83 3.01
CA VAL A 26 -34.04 -1.48 4.24
C VAL A 26 -35.04 -2.60 3.95
N ALA A 27 -35.94 -2.41 2.98
CA ALA A 27 -36.93 -3.42 2.59
C ALA A 27 -36.29 -4.65 1.88
N ILE A 28 -35.23 -4.43 1.09
CA ILE A 28 -34.47 -5.52 0.46
C ILE A 28 -33.62 -6.27 1.51
N ALA A 29 -33.00 -5.56 2.44
CA ALA A 29 -32.17 -6.15 3.49
C ALA A 29 -32.93 -7.07 4.46
N ALA A 30 -34.23 -6.85 4.64
CA ALA A 30 -35.07 -7.65 5.54
C ALA A 30 -35.47 -9.03 4.97
N ASN A 31 -35.32 -9.28 3.66
CA ASN A 31 -35.89 -10.47 2.99
C ASN A 31 -34.91 -11.30 2.14
N THR A 32 -33.59 -11.13 2.28
CA THR A 32 -32.60 -11.92 1.51
C THR A 32 -31.80 -12.89 2.39
N PRO A 33 -31.67 -14.18 2.00
CA PRO A 33 -30.74 -15.10 2.63
C PRO A 33 -29.30 -14.63 2.37
N GLN A 34 -28.55 -14.42 3.45
CA GLN A 34 -27.17 -13.92 3.51
C GLN A 34 -26.94 -12.58 2.79
N LEU A 35 -26.86 -11.51 3.57
CA LEU A 35 -26.32 -10.22 3.15
C LEU A 35 -24.95 -10.48 2.46
N ILE A 36 -24.89 -10.44 1.13
CA ILE A 36 -23.61 -10.55 0.42
C ILE A 36 -22.85 -9.30 0.82
N ASN A 37 -21.87 -9.46 1.71
CA ASN A 37 -21.01 -8.35 2.10
C ASN A 37 -20.20 -7.92 0.87
N THR A 38 -20.71 -6.90 0.17
CA THR A 38 -20.08 -6.35 -1.03
C THR A 38 -18.93 -5.40 -0.68
N ASP A 39 -18.71 -5.08 0.59
CA ASP A 39 -17.63 -4.19 0.99
C ASP A 39 -16.29 -4.83 0.67
N ARG A 40 -15.44 -4.05 0.01
CA ARG A 40 -14.06 -4.42 -0.31
C ARG A 40 -13.18 -3.35 0.28
N SER A 41 -12.27 -3.73 1.16
CA SER A 41 -11.31 -2.82 1.74
C SER A 41 -10.00 -3.52 2.03
N VAL A 42 -8.94 -2.73 2.17
CA VAL A 42 -7.66 -3.17 2.68
C VAL A 42 -7.17 -2.19 3.73
N THR A 43 -6.69 -2.71 4.86
CA THR A 43 -5.90 -1.96 5.83
C THR A 43 -4.45 -2.40 5.70
N ILE A 44 -3.57 -1.45 5.39
CA ILE A 44 -2.14 -1.69 5.20
C ILE A 44 -1.41 -1.20 6.45
N TYR A 45 -0.74 -2.13 7.13
CA TYR A 45 0.16 -1.84 8.25
C TYR A 45 1.59 -1.84 7.71
N ILE A 46 2.29 -0.73 7.88
CA ILE A 46 3.66 -0.53 7.41
C ILE A 46 4.55 -0.37 8.64
N SER A 47 5.36 -1.39 8.91
CA SER A 47 6.41 -1.37 9.93
C SER A 47 7.73 -0.95 9.27
N ASN A 48 8.32 0.13 9.77
CA ASN A 48 9.69 0.48 9.46
C ASN A 48 10.60 -0.06 10.57
N SER A 49 11.15 -1.25 10.39
CA SER A 49 12.10 -1.91 11.30
C SER A 49 13.56 -1.55 10.96
N SER A 50 13.78 -0.60 10.04
CA SER A 50 15.11 -0.07 9.74
C SER A 50 15.61 0.85 10.85
N SER A 51 16.91 0.73 11.13
CA SER A 51 17.66 1.63 11.99
C SER A 51 18.31 2.78 11.23
N GLN A 52 18.31 2.73 9.89
CA GLN A 52 19.07 3.64 9.01
C GLN A 52 18.21 4.51 8.12
N CYS A 53 16.92 4.16 7.97
CA CYS A 53 16.04 4.78 6.98
C CYS A 53 14.71 5.25 7.59
N THR A 54 14.16 6.33 7.04
CA THR A 54 12.82 6.85 7.34
C THR A 54 11.98 6.86 6.08
N LEU A 55 10.69 6.53 6.19
CA LEU A 55 9.74 6.67 5.09
C LEU A 55 9.07 8.04 5.16
N LYS A 56 9.07 8.80 4.05
CA LYS A 56 8.41 10.12 3.97
C LYS A 56 7.63 10.31 2.67
N HIS A 57 6.83 11.37 2.65
CA HIS A 57 6.14 11.88 1.46
C HIS A 57 5.32 10.80 0.74
N PRO A 58 4.29 10.23 1.40
CA PRO A 58 3.46 9.23 0.78
C PRO A 58 2.74 9.80 -0.44
N ARG A 59 2.67 8.99 -1.50
CA ARG A 59 1.85 9.28 -2.69
C ARG A 59 0.92 8.11 -2.95
N ILE A 60 -0.29 8.41 -3.38
CA ILE A 60 -1.35 7.41 -3.59
C ILE A 60 -1.86 7.55 -5.02
N TYR A 61 -2.01 6.41 -5.67
CA TYR A 61 -2.85 6.28 -6.85
C TYR A 61 -3.88 5.17 -6.61
N THR A 62 -5.17 5.54 -6.70
CA THR A 62 -6.28 4.60 -6.62
C THR A 62 -6.78 4.29 -8.02
N TYR A 63 -6.62 3.05 -8.47
CA TYR A 63 -7.20 2.58 -9.72
C TYR A 63 -8.71 2.40 -9.58
N SER A 64 -9.16 1.85 -8.44
CA SER A 64 -10.57 1.78 -8.06
C SER A 64 -10.78 1.94 -6.55
N GLY A 65 -11.96 2.42 -6.18
CA GLY A 65 -12.26 2.78 -4.78
C GLY A 65 -11.65 4.13 -4.40
N TYR A 66 -11.39 4.33 -3.11
CA TYR A 66 -10.82 5.56 -2.59
C TYR A 66 -10.01 5.31 -1.31
N CYS A 67 -9.17 6.28 -0.96
CA CYS A 67 -8.43 6.31 0.31
C CYS A 67 -9.39 6.67 1.46
N GLN A 68 -9.65 5.72 2.37
CA GLN A 68 -10.51 5.94 3.52
C GLN A 68 -9.73 6.57 4.69
N GLU A 69 -8.54 6.05 4.98
CA GLU A 69 -7.63 6.62 5.98
C GLU A 69 -6.29 6.90 5.32
N ALA A 70 -5.90 8.16 5.32
CA ALA A 70 -4.68 8.60 4.64
C ALA A 70 -3.41 8.02 5.28
N PRO A 71 -2.39 7.69 4.46
CA PRO A 71 -1.06 7.33 4.95
C PRO A 71 -0.45 8.45 5.78
N HIS A 72 0.16 8.07 6.90
CA HIS A 72 0.87 9.01 7.76
C HIS A 72 2.05 9.61 6.98
N PRO A 73 2.28 10.94 7.02
CA PRO A 73 3.30 11.59 6.18
C PRO A 73 4.73 11.12 6.42
N ILE A 74 4.99 10.54 7.60
CA ILE A 74 6.30 10.06 8.05
C ILE A 74 6.15 8.74 8.79
N ILE A 75 6.93 7.71 8.45
CA ILE A 75 7.10 6.50 9.27
C ILE A 75 8.55 6.47 9.73
N ALA A 76 8.76 6.91 10.97
CA ALA A 76 10.07 6.95 11.60
C ALA A 76 10.63 5.54 11.79
N LYS A 77 11.95 5.46 11.97
CA LYS A 77 12.67 4.23 12.32
C LYS A 77 12.03 3.53 13.51
N ASN A 78 11.96 2.21 13.46
CA ASN A 78 11.37 1.35 14.49
C ASN A 78 9.93 1.73 14.88
N THR A 79 9.14 2.23 13.93
CA THR A 79 7.72 2.54 14.16
C THR A 79 6.83 1.86 13.13
N GLN A 80 5.55 1.70 13.49
CA GLN A 80 4.51 1.19 12.61
C GLN A 80 3.42 2.24 12.44
N LYS A 81 2.89 2.36 11.22
CA LYS A 81 1.71 3.16 10.89
C LYS A 81 0.75 2.36 10.01
N SER A 82 -0.50 2.79 9.95
CA SER A 82 -1.52 2.16 9.10
C SER A 82 -2.21 3.18 8.21
N CYS A 83 -2.81 2.68 7.13
CA CYS A 83 -3.73 3.40 6.26
C CYS A 83 -4.74 2.42 5.67
N SER A 84 -5.83 2.92 5.10
CA SER A 84 -6.87 2.05 4.55
C SER A 84 -7.51 2.60 3.27
N PHE A 85 -7.90 1.65 2.42
CA PHE A 85 -8.52 1.88 1.13
C PHE A 85 -9.79 1.05 1.05
N THR A 86 -10.84 1.60 0.45
CA THR A 86 -12.14 0.95 0.38
C THR A 86 -12.80 1.19 -0.96
N LYS A 87 -13.68 0.27 -1.37
CA LYS A 87 -14.45 0.45 -2.59
C LYS A 87 -15.44 1.61 -2.43
N THR A 88 -15.79 2.23 -3.54
CA THR A 88 -16.89 3.18 -3.59
C THR A 88 -18.23 2.43 -3.40
N THR A 89 -19.14 3.00 -2.60
CA THR A 89 -20.50 2.48 -2.42
C THR A 89 -21.21 2.32 -3.78
N CYS A 90 -21.98 1.25 -3.95
CA CYS A 90 -22.65 0.89 -5.21
C CYS A 90 -21.74 0.63 -6.43
N SER A 91 -20.41 0.71 -6.30
CA SER A 91 -19.48 0.30 -7.37
C SER A 91 -19.41 -1.21 -7.50
N ILE A 92 -19.31 -1.67 -8.75
CA ILE A 92 -19.03 -3.07 -9.11
C ILE A 92 -17.53 -3.40 -9.12
N TYR A 93 -16.68 -2.40 -8.91
CA TYR A 93 -15.23 -2.56 -8.80
C TYR A 93 -14.80 -2.75 -7.35
N GLY A 94 -13.62 -3.36 -7.18
CA GLY A 94 -12.98 -3.56 -5.89
C GLY A 94 -12.29 -2.32 -5.34
N SER A 95 -11.28 -2.53 -4.49
CA SER A 95 -10.35 -1.49 -4.05
C SER A 95 -8.94 -1.87 -4.49
N ASP A 96 -8.43 -1.10 -5.45
CA ASP A 96 -7.19 -1.41 -6.15
C ASP A 96 -6.34 -0.13 -6.29
N GLY A 97 -5.03 -0.23 -6.07
CA GLY A 97 -4.16 0.94 -6.17
C GLY A 97 -2.70 0.67 -5.83
N VAL A 98 -1.93 1.75 -5.80
CA VAL A 98 -0.54 1.76 -5.37
C VAL A 98 -0.30 2.90 -4.37
N LEU A 99 0.47 2.60 -3.33
CA LEU A 99 0.95 3.52 -2.32
C LEU A 99 2.48 3.54 -2.41
N THR A 100 3.07 4.72 -2.46
CA THR A 100 4.54 4.87 -2.43
C THR A 100 5.00 5.71 -1.26
N TYR A 101 6.24 5.48 -0.83
CA TYR A 101 6.97 6.34 0.12
C TYR A 101 8.41 6.53 -0.35
N GLN A 102 8.94 7.72 -0.15
CA GLN A 102 10.39 7.95 -0.25
C GLN A 102 11.10 7.26 0.90
N ILE A 103 12.15 6.51 0.58
CA ILE A 103 13.09 5.93 1.55
C ILE A 103 14.24 6.92 1.69
N LEU A 104 14.31 7.58 2.84
CA LEU A 104 15.36 8.55 3.13
C LEU A 104 16.37 7.97 4.12
N ASN A 105 17.67 8.15 3.82
CA ASN A 105 18.74 7.82 4.75
C ASN A 105 18.89 8.90 5.85
N ASP A 106 19.85 8.73 6.76
CA ASP A 106 20.12 9.70 7.84
C ASP A 106 20.65 11.07 7.38
N ARG A 107 21.17 11.15 6.16
CA ARG A 107 21.56 12.41 5.52
C ARG A 107 20.38 13.08 4.80
N ASN A 108 19.19 12.46 4.87
CA ASN A 108 17.98 12.88 4.20
C ASN A 108 18.09 12.81 2.66
N ASP A 109 18.98 11.98 2.13
CA ASP A 109 19.05 11.63 0.71
C ASP A 109 17.99 10.57 0.40
N CYS A 110 17.29 10.72 -0.74
CA CYS A 110 16.37 9.71 -1.23
C CYS A 110 17.14 8.57 -1.90
N ILE A 111 17.12 7.39 -1.26
CA ILE A 111 17.83 6.20 -1.74
C ILE A 111 16.92 5.23 -2.51
N GLY A 112 15.64 5.56 -2.63
CA GLY A 112 14.65 4.79 -3.39
C GLY A 112 13.22 5.14 -3.01
N GLU A 113 12.28 4.60 -3.78
CA GLU A 113 10.84 4.73 -3.56
C GLU A 113 10.28 3.34 -3.22
N LEU A 114 9.83 3.15 -1.98
CA LEU A 114 9.00 2.02 -1.59
C LEU A 114 7.71 2.11 -2.41
N ALA A 115 7.32 1.04 -3.08
CA ALA A 115 6.03 0.90 -3.74
C ALA A 115 5.29 -0.33 -3.23
N ILE A 116 4.02 -0.13 -2.85
CA ILE A 116 3.10 -1.15 -2.35
C ILE A 116 1.88 -1.13 -3.26
N MET A 117 1.71 -2.18 -4.08
CA MET A 117 0.49 -2.39 -4.85
C MET A 117 -0.45 -3.32 -4.07
N PHE A 118 -1.73 -3.01 -4.08
CA PHE A 118 -2.78 -3.84 -3.52
C PHE A 118 -3.96 -3.95 -4.49
N SER A 119 -4.63 -5.10 -4.45
CA SER A 119 -5.85 -5.36 -5.18
C SER A 119 -6.79 -6.26 -4.37
N VAL A 120 -8.01 -5.76 -4.14
CA VAL A 120 -9.10 -6.45 -3.44
C VAL A 120 -10.32 -6.46 -4.35
N PRO A 121 -10.46 -7.50 -5.21
CA PRO A 121 -11.48 -7.51 -6.24
C PRO A 121 -12.90 -7.64 -5.68
N TYR A 122 -13.87 -7.13 -6.42
CA TYR A 122 -15.29 -7.30 -6.08
C TYR A 122 -15.73 -8.77 -6.17
N ASN A 123 -15.36 -9.48 -7.24
CA ASN A 123 -15.84 -10.84 -7.52
C ASN A 123 -14.79 -11.91 -7.19
N TYR A 124 -14.91 -12.53 -6.01
CA TYR A 124 -14.04 -13.64 -5.58
C TYR A 124 -14.32 -14.99 -6.26
N LYS A 125 -15.40 -15.14 -7.04
CA LYS A 125 -15.59 -16.36 -7.84
C LYS A 125 -14.55 -16.47 -8.96
N THR A 126 -13.98 -15.35 -9.37
CA THR A 126 -13.09 -15.26 -10.54
C THR A 126 -11.69 -14.76 -10.17
N TYR A 127 -11.57 -13.92 -9.13
CA TYR A 127 -10.30 -13.26 -8.78
C TYR A 127 -9.98 -13.42 -7.29
N GLY A 128 -8.70 -13.52 -6.94
CA GLY A 128 -8.23 -13.47 -5.56
C GLY A 128 -7.62 -12.10 -5.22
N ASN A 129 -7.39 -11.85 -3.93
CA ASN A 129 -6.58 -10.70 -3.53
C ASN A 129 -5.17 -10.82 -4.13
N CYS A 130 -4.57 -9.70 -4.47
CA CYS A 130 -3.21 -9.65 -5.01
C CYS A 130 -2.48 -8.43 -4.46
N PHE A 131 -1.18 -8.56 -4.24
CA PHE A 131 -0.33 -7.45 -3.81
C PHE A 131 1.07 -7.59 -4.37
N ALA A 132 1.80 -6.48 -4.40
CA ALA A 132 3.21 -6.50 -4.79
C ALA A 132 4.02 -5.46 -4.01
N LEU A 133 5.30 -5.77 -3.82
CA LEU A 133 6.27 -4.95 -3.11
C LEU A 133 7.50 -4.70 -3.98
N GLY A 134 7.95 -3.46 -4.06
CA GLY A 134 9.14 -3.09 -4.81
C GLY A 134 9.85 -1.86 -4.26
N ILE A 135 11.11 -1.69 -4.66
CA ILE A 135 11.91 -0.48 -4.40
C ILE A 135 12.34 0.08 -5.75
N PHE A 136 11.75 1.21 -6.12
CA PHE A 136 12.00 1.89 -7.39
C PHE A 136 13.04 3.00 -7.22
N GLU A 137 13.51 3.55 -8.33
CA GLU A 137 14.37 4.73 -8.31
C GLU A 137 13.65 5.92 -7.65
N PRO A 138 14.40 6.85 -7.03
CA PRO A 138 13.86 8.14 -6.59
C PRO A 138 12.98 8.81 -7.65
N GLU A 139 11.94 9.50 -7.21
CA GLU A 139 11.01 10.26 -8.08
C GLU A 139 10.14 9.39 -9.00
N CYS A 140 10.17 8.05 -8.88
CA CYS A 140 9.25 7.16 -9.58
C CYS A 140 7.79 7.67 -9.42
N PRO A 141 7.04 7.95 -10.51
CA PRO A 141 5.67 8.43 -10.40
C PRO A 141 4.76 7.42 -9.70
N CYS A 142 3.86 7.91 -8.84
CA CYS A 142 2.78 7.11 -8.26
C CYS A 142 1.53 7.32 -9.11
N ASP A 143 1.38 6.53 -10.17
CA ASP A 143 0.37 6.72 -11.21
C ASP A 143 -0.17 5.39 -11.76
N VAL A 144 -0.99 5.50 -12.80
CA VAL A 144 -1.56 4.36 -13.52
C VAL A 144 -0.51 3.44 -14.15
N ASN A 145 0.62 3.99 -14.58
CA ASN A 145 1.69 3.21 -15.21
C ASN A 145 2.38 2.34 -14.17
N LEU A 146 2.67 2.89 -12.98
CA LEU A 146 3.22 2.11 -11.87
C LEU A 146 2.25 1.02 -11.43
N TYR A 147 0.95 1.32 -11.31
CA TYR A 147 -0.07 0.32 -10.98
C TYR A 147 -0.10 -0.82 -12.02
N ASN A 148 -0.23 -0.48 -13.31
CA ASN A 148 -0.28 -1.48 -14.39
C ASN A 148 0.98 -2.34 -14.44
N LYS A 149 2.16 -1.71 -14.28
CA LYS A 149 3.44 -2.40 -14.21
C LYS A 149 3.46 -3.41 -13.06
N MET A 150 3.10 -2.99 -11.85
CA MET A 150 3.12 -3.87 -10.68
C MET A 150 2.05 -4.97 -10.72
N TYR A 151 0.91 -4.72 -11.37
CA TYR A 151 -0.21 -5.67 -11.41
C TYR A 151 -0.13 -6.67 -12.58
N HIS A 152 0.26 -6.23 -13.77
CA HIS A 152 0.25 -7.06 -14.98
C HIS A 152 1.62 -7.57 -15.40
N GLU A 153 2.69 -6.82 -15.16
CA GLU A 153 4.01 -7.12 -15.72
C GLU A 153 4.90 -7.88 -14.73
N SER A 154 6.17 -8.08 -15.08
CA SER A 154 7.21 -8.55 -14.17
C SER A 154 8.35 -7.54 -14.16
N GLY A 155 9.12 -7.46 -13.08
CA GLY A 155 10.21 -6.50 -13.02
C GLY A 155 10.90 -6.47 -11.66
N THR A 156 11.42 -5.30 -11.29
CA THR A 156 12.12 -5.05 -10.02
C THR A 156 11.14 -4.91 -8.84
N PHE A 157 10.26 -5.89 -8.69
CA PHE A 157 9.30 -6.02 -7.59
C PHE A 157 8.88 -7.49 -7.48
N THR A 158 8.37 -7.90 -6.32
CA THR A 158 7.77 -9.23 -6.14
C THR A 158 6.26 -9.07 -6.03
N ARG A 159 5.49 -9.86 -6.80
CA ARG A 159 4.02 -9.94 -6.70
C ARG A 159 3.60 -11.27 -6.10
N GLY A 160 2.56 -11.25 -5.27
CA GLY A 160 2.00 -12.43 -4.64
C GLY A 160 0.47 -12.40 -4.57
N ASN A 161 -0.11 -13.57 -4.36
CA ASN A 161 -1.53 -13.70 -4.07
C ASN A 161 -1.76 -13.42 -2.58
N GLY A 162 -2.81 -12.66 -2.27
CA GLY A 162 -3.23 -12.35 -0.91
C GLY A 162 -3.93 -13.53 -0.23
N THR A 163 -3.20 -14.64 -0.06
CA THR A 163 -3.68 -15.88 0.57
C THR A 163 -3.29 -15.98 2.05
N GLY A 164 -2.50 -15.03 2.53
CA GLY A 164 -1.81 -15.06 3.83
C GLY A 164 -0.32 -15.42 3.74
N SER A 165 0.15 -15.94 2.61
CA SER A 165 1.57 -16.21 2.38
C SER A 165 2.39 -14.93 2.29
N SER A 166 3.66 -14.99 2.72
CA SER A 166 4.58 -13.87 2.62
C SER A 166 5.27 -13.81 1.25
N ILE A 167 5.57 -12.60 0.82
CA ILE A 167 6.50 -12.32 -0.27
C ILE A 167 7.63 -11.45 0.25
N LYS A 168 8.79 -11.57 -0.40
CA LYS A 168 10.00 -10.82 -0.05
C LYS A 168 10.57 -10.16 -1.30
N TYR A 169 11.08 -8.95 -1.14
CA TYR A 169 11.82 -8.23 -2.16
C TYR A 169 13.00 -7.50 -1.52
N SER A 170 14.20 -7.66 -2.05
CA SER A 170 15.41 -7.02 -1.52
C SER A 170 16.09 -6.21 -2.61
N ARG A 171 16.52 -4.99 -2.27
CA ARG A 171 17.29 -4.13 -3.15
C ARG A 171 18.22 -3.24 -2.32
N ASN A 172 19.47 -3.14 -2.73
CA ASN A 172 20.50 -2.36 -2.04
C ASN A 172 20.59 -2.77 -0.55
N ALA A 173 20.51 -1.80 0.35
CA ALA A 173 20.60 -2.00 1.79
C ALA A 173 19.25 -2.27 2.48
N VAL A 174 18.17 -2.50 1.71
CA VAL A 174 16.81 -2.63 2.27
C VAL A 174 16.12 -3.89 1.76
N THR A 175 15.37 -4.54 2.65
CA THR A 175 14.51 -5.67 2.38
C THR A 175 13.08 -5.33 2.76
N LEU A 176 12.15 -5.69 1.89
CA LEU A 176 10.72 -5.65 2.11
C LEU A 176 10.21 -7.07 2.29
N GLU A 177 9.41 -7.28 3.31
CA GLU A 177 8.61 -8.48 3.48
C GLU A 177 7.16 -8.07 3.68
N GLY A 178 6.22 -8.84 3.14
CA GLY A 178 4.83 -8.58 3.44
C GLY A 178 3.91 -9.73 3.15
N THR A 179 2.73 -9.64 3.75
CA THR A 179 1.64 -10.62 3.67
C THR A 179 0.34 -9.87 3.42
N MET A 180 -0.60 -10.53 2.76
CA MET A 180 -1.96 -10.01 2.57
C MET A 180 -2.97 -11.13 2.76
N SER A 181 -4.04 -10.84 3.50
CA SER A 181 -5.06 -11.82 3.85
C SER A 181 -6.14 -11.96 2.75
N PRO A 182 -6.82 -13.12 2.62
CA PRO A 182 -7.74 -13.39 1.51
C PRO A 182 -9.15 -12.82 1.68
N GLN A 183 -9.44 -12.15 2.80
CA GLN A 183 -10.78 -11.65 3.09
C GLN A 183 -11.13 -10.41 2.27
N SER A 184 -12.43 -10.15 2.13
CA SER A 184 -12.98 -8.94 1.48
C SER A 184 -12.62 -7.65 2.21
N LYS A 185 -12.48 -7.72 3.54
CA LYS A 185 -11.82 -6.69 4.37
C LYS A 185 -10.43 -7.20 4.69
N SER A 186 -9.51 -6.98 3.74
CA SER A 186 -8.17 -7.54 3.77
C SER A 186 -7.29 -6.80 4.78
N LYS A 187 -6.39 -7.54 5.41
CA LYS A 187 -5.28 -7.01 6.19
C LYS A 187 -4.00 -7.28 5.44
N MET A 188 -3.24 -6.22 5.18
CA MET A 188 -1.92 -6.28 4.59
C MET A 188 -0.89 -5.81 5.60
N ILE A 189 0.20 -6.57 5.77
CA ILE A 189 1.31 -6.23 6.66
C ILE A 189 2.56 -6.12 5.78
N VAL A 190 3.27 -5.01 5.89
CA VAL A 190 4.52 -4.74 5.18
C VAL A 190 5.56 -4.36 6.21
N GLU A 191 6.71 -5.00 6.14
CA GLU A 191 7.86 -4.72 6.98
C GLU A 191 9.05 -4.33 6.11
N LEU A 192 9.70 -3.22 6.48
CA LEU A 192 10.94 -2.75 5.90
C LEU A 192 12.08 -3.01 6.89
N CYS A 193 13.09 -3.77 6.46
CA CYS A 193 14.26 -4.13 7.25
C CYS A 193 15.56 -3.72 6.56
N ASP A 194 16.59 -3.45 7.35
CA ASP A 194 17.95 -3.28 6.83
C ASP A 194 18.49 -4.62 6.32
N VAL A 195 19.22 -4.59 5.20
CA VAL A 195 20.08 -5.68 4.79
C VAL A 195 21.38 -5.52 5.57
N PHE A 196 21.63 -6.39 6.55
CA PHE A 196 22.92 -6.46 7.21
C PHE A 196 23.96 -6.98 6.23
N CYS A 197 24.60 -6.08 5.50
CA CYS A 197 25.86 -6.38 4.85
C CYS A 197 26.92 -6.49 5.97
N TYR A 198 27.36 -7.70 6.30
CA TYR A 198 28.63 -7.88 6.98
C TYR A 198 29.72 -7.33 6.05
N SER A 199 30.12 -6.07 6.23
CA SER A 199 31.39 -5.62 5.70
C SER A 199 32.46 -6.48 6.37
N LYS A 200 33.18 -7.28 5.58
CA LYS A 200 34.44 -7.87 6.07
C LYS A 200 35.28 -6.72 6.65
N PRO A 201 35.81 -6.85 7.88
CA PRO A 201 36.73 -5.85 8.39
C PRO A 201 37.87 -5.69 7.38
N LYS A 202 38.22 -4.43 7.06
CA LYS A 202 39.45 -4.15 6.33
C LYS A 202 40.58 -4.64 7.22
N ASP A 203 41.26 -5.70 6.80
CA ASP A 203 42.50 -6.13 7.44
C ASP A 203 43.47 -4.94 7.43
N ASP A 204 43.83 -4.47 8.62
CA ASP A 204 44.90 -3.50 8.83
C ASP A 204 46.20 -4.10 8.32
N CYS A 205 46.61 -3.74 7.10
CA CYS A 205 47.99 -3.90 6.66
C CYS A 205 48.86 -2.92 7.44
N GLN A 206 49.35 -3.32 8.61
CA GLN A 206 50.54 -2.70 9.19
C GLN A 206 51.79 -3.26 8.49
N PRO A 207 52.73 -2.42 8.03
CA PRO A 207 53.99 -2.91 7.50
C PRO A 207 54.83 -3.53 8.63
N PHE A 208 55.22 -4.78 8.42
CA PHE A 208 56.13 -5.53 9.28
C PHE A 208 57.50 -4.83 9.27
N PHE A 209 57.91 -4.27 10.41
CA PHE A 209 59.29 -3.81 10.59
C PHE A 209 60.23 -5.00 10.48
N SER A 210 61.11 -4.99 9.47
CA SER A 210 62.22 -5.93 9.34
C SER A 210 63.26 -5.62 10.42
N LEU A 211 63.40 -6.49 11.42
CA LEU A 211 64.56 -6.52 12.31
C LEU A 211 65.76 -7.11 11.54
N GLN A 212 66.82 -6.31 11.43
CA GLN A 212 68.15 -6.76 11.01
C GLN A 212 68.72 -7.73 12.06
N TYR A 213 69.18 -8.90 11.62
CA TYR A 213 70.07 -9.74 12.41
C TYR A 213 71.52 -9.46 11.98
N TYR A 214 72.31 -8.96 12.93
CA TYR A 214 73.76 -9.16 12.96
C TYR A 214 74.02 -10.59 13.44
N HIS A 215 74.67 -11.41 12.62
CA HIS A 215 75.74 -12.33 13.01
C HIS A 215 76.43 -12.90 11.78
#